data_AF-A0A4U1JAS2-F1
#
_entry.id   AF-A0A4U1JAS2-F1
#
_cell.length_a   1.000
_cell.length_b   1.000
_cell.length_c   1.000
_cell.angle_alpha   90.00
_cell.angle_beta   90.00
_cell.angle_gamma   90.00
#
_symmetry.space_group_name_H-M   'P 1'
#
loop_
_entity.id
_entity.type
_entity.pdbx_description
1 polymer ?
#
loop_
_entity_poly.entity_id
_entity_poly.type
_entity_poly.pdbx_seq_one_letter_code
_entity_poly.pdbx_strand_id
1 'polypeptide(L)'
;MLRPRSNWGIVLVSAFLVAALPMACGSEVEGGNGGAGGGGGSGGAGGAPNFGACAGPGQCTLVKNSCCGTCSEPTLADVEPVHVDRVDEYNTFVCPEPSACPACAGAPNPGLFAYCEAGSCAEADVAAHAFSACTTAADCTLRFGMNCCEPCAGGVPDLVAVASSSLQAMYDLVCAPQMGCPECAPIHPSEWKADCVAGHCAVVPAMP
;
A
#
# COMPACT_ATOMS: atom_id res chain seq x y z
N MET A 1 -12.71 -8.30 -54.26
CA MET A 1 -11.26 -8.12 -54.06
C MET A 1 -10.87 -8.81 -52.77
N LEU A 2 -10.35 -10.03 -52.88
CA LEU A 2 -9.96 -10.91 -51.79
C LEU A 2 -8.47 -10.68 -51.51
N ARG A 3 -8.09 -10.38 -50.25
CA ARG A 3 -6.68 -10.43 -49.81
C ARG A 3 -6.50 -11.59 -48.83
N PRO A 4 -5.45 -12.42 -48.99
CA PRO A 4 -5.23 -13.63 -48.21
C PRO A 4 -4.56 -13.35 -46.86
N ARG A 5 -4.82 -14.27 -45.93
CA ARG A 5 -4.18 -14.44 -44.61
C ARG A 5 -2.70 -14.79 -44.78
N SER A 6 -1.82 -14.16 -43.99
CA SER A 6 -0.46 -14.67 -43.76
C SER A 6 -0.28 -14.93 -42.27
N ASN A 7 0.04 -16.19 -42.01
CA ASN A 7 0.19 -16.87 -40.74
C ASN A 7 1.70 -17.08 -40.54
N TRP A 8 2.31 -16.41 -39.57
CA TRP A 8 3.69 -16.69 -39.15
C TRP A 8 3.69 -16.88 -37.64
N GLY A 9 3.56 -18.14 -37.26
CA GLY A 9 3.83 -18.62 -35.91
C GLY A 9 5.32 -18.57 -35.62
N ILE A 10 5.66 -18.09 -34.43
CA ILE A 10 6.94 -18.31 -33.79
C ILE A 10 6.62 -19.06 -32.49
N VAL A 11 6.81 -20.38 -32.55
CA VAL A 11 6.79 -21.25 -31.37
C VAL A 11 8.22 -21.29 -30.85
N LEU A 12 8.50 -20.55 -29.78
CA LEU A 12 9.73 -20.69 -29.02
C LEU A 12 9.51 -21.75 -27.93
N VAL A 13 10.01 -22.95 -28.19
CA VAL A 13 10.13 -24.03 -27.21
C VAL A 13 11.35 -23.74 -26.35
N SER A 14 11.13 -23.15 -25.18
CA SER A 14 12.17 -23.02 -24.15
C SER A 14 12.21 -24.30 -23.33
N ALA A 15 13.13 -25.20 -23.70
CA ALA A 15 13.55 -26.32 -22.88
C ALA A 15 14.41 -25.79 -21.72
N PHE A 16 13.84 -25.70 -20.51
CA PHE A 16 14.62 -25.50 -19.30
C PHE A 16 14.83 -26.82 -18.57
N LEU A 17 16.11 -27.14 -18.42
CA LEU A 17 16.69 -28.24 -17.67
C LEU A 17 16.08 -28.35 -16.26
N VAL A 18 15.53 -29.53 -15.96
CA VAL A 18 15.29 -29.99 -14.59
C VAL A 18 16.61 -30.50 -14.04
N ALA A 19 17.29 -29.68 -13.24
CA ALA A 19 18.42 -30.12 -12.43
C ALA A 19 17.89 -30.74 -11.12
N ALA A 20 17.96 -32.07 -11.03
CA ALA A 20 17.72 -32.81 -9.79
C ALA A 20 18.89 -32.56 -8.82
N LEU A 21 18.59 -31.99 -7.65
CA LEU A 21 19.52 -31.91 -6.52
C LEU A 21 19.18 -33.00 -5.49
N PRO A 22 20.19 -33.63 -4.87
CA PRO A 22 20.01 -34.75 -3.95
C PRO A 22 19.49 -34.30 -2.57
N MET A 23 18.60 -35.12 -2.01
CA MET A 23 18.25 -35.15 -0.60
C MET A 23 19.52 -35.36 0.26
N ALA A 24 19.76 -34.46 1.21
CA ALA A 24 20.69 -34.67 2.31
C ALA A 24 19.91 -34.64 3.63
N CYS A 25 19.92 -35.77 4.34
CA CYS A 25 19.44 -35.93 5.70
C CYS A 25 20.48 -35.43 6.72
N GLY A 26 19.98 -34.86 7.82
CA GLY A 26 20.58 -34.99 9.16
C GLY A 26 21.48 -33.86 9.65
N SER A 27 21.10 -33.21 10.75
CA SER A 27 21.74 -33.37 12.07
C SER A 27 21.09 -32.45 13.10
N GLU A 28 20.69 -33.03 14.23
CA GLU A 28 20.31 -32.37 15.47
C GLU A 28 21.53 -31.64 16.07
N VAL A 29 21.31 -30.46 16.67
CA VAL A 29 22.28 -29.84 17.58
C VAL A 29 21.55 -29.22 18.77
N GLU A 30 21.68 -29.88 19.91
CA GLU A 30 21.39 -29.34 21.24
C GLU A 30 22.58 -28.49 21.75
N GLY A 31 22.27 -27.44 22.52
CA GLY A 31 23.15 -26.92 23.57
C GLY A 31 23.90 -25.63 23.28
N GLY A 32 23.66 -24.57 24.08
CA GLY A 32 24.47 -23.34 24.01
C GLY A 32 24.03 -22.22 24.95
N ASN A 33 24.41 -22.32 26.21
CA ASN A 33 24.18 -21.40 27.31
C ASN A 33 24.99 -20.08 27.20
N GLY A 34 24.39 -18.96 27.66
CA GLY A 34 25.10 -17.87 28.33
C GLY A 34 25.80 -16.80 27.45
N GLY A 35 25.25 -15.58 27.47
CA GLY A 35 25.91 -14.40 26.91
C GLY A 35 25.25 -13.10 27.33
N ALA A 36 25.41 -12.70 28.59
CA ALA A 36 25.08 -11.36 29.06
C ALA A 36 26.11 -10.36 28.51
N GLY A 37 25.80 -9.75 27.36
CA GLY A 37 26.57 -8.65 26.78
C GLY A 37 25.89 -7.32 27.04
N GLY A 38 26.30 -6.63 28.11
CA GLY A 38 25.97 -5.22 28.31
C GLY A 38 26.67 -4.37 27.25
N GLY A 39 25.93 -4.01 26.19
CA GLY A 39 26.39 -3.05 25.19
C GLY A 39 26.27 -1.63 25.73
N GLY A 40 27.41 -0.97 25.94
CA GLY A 40 27.48 0.43 26.33
C GLY A 40 26.81 1.31 25.28
N GLY A 41 25.80 2.07 25.71
CA GLY A 41 25.13 3.08 24.89
C GLY A 41 26.12 4.17 24.51
N SER A 42 26.59 4.13 23.26
CA SER A 42 27.24 5.26 22.62
C SER A 42 26.24 6.41 22.57
N GLY A 43 26.58 7.54 23.20
CA GLY A 43 25.82 8.78 23.11
C GLY A 43 25.65 9.17 21.65
N GLY A 44 24.45 8.95 21.11
CA GLY A 44 24.07 9.38 19.78
C GLY A 44 23.93 10.89 19.77
N ALA A 45 24.64 11.55 18.86
CA ALA A 45 24.27 12.88 18.40
C ALA A 45 22.76 12.88 18.10
N GLY A 46 22.03 13.91 18.56
CA GLY A 46 20.57 14.00 18.50
C GLY A 46 20.01 13.94 17.08
N GLY A 47 20.00 12.75 16.50
CA GLY A 47 19.28 12.44 15.27
C GLY A 47 17.80 12.57 15.54
N ALA A 48 17.07 13.09 14.56
CA ALA A 48 15.63 13.16 14.63
C ALA A 48 15.04 11.77 14.95
N PRO A 49 13.94 11.70 15.74
CA PRO A 49 13.27 10.44 16.01
C PRO A 49 12.93 9.73 14.69
N ASN A 50 13.15 8.42 14.61
CA ASN A 50 12.71 7.64 13.46
C ASN A 50 11.21 7.32 13.62
N PHE A 51 10.36 8.22 13.14
CA PHE A 51 8.90 8.08 13.18
C PHE A 51 8.38 6.98 12.25
N GLY A 52 9.12 6.62 11.21
CA GLY A 52 8.75 5.61 10.23
C GLY A 52 9.22 4.20 10.57
N ALA A 53 9.87 3.93 11.71
CA ALA A 53 10.33 2.58 12.01
C ALA A 53 9.15 1.59 12.15
N CYS A 54 9.16 0.50 11.39
CA CYS A 54 8.14 -0.54 11.44
C CYS A 54 8.76 -1.95 11.39
N ALA A 55 8.04 -2.93 11.93
CA ALA A 55 8.43 -4.34 11.95
C ALA A 55 7.60 -5.21 11.00
N GLY A 56 6.45 -4.71 10.51
CA GLY A 56 5.57 -5.47 9.65
C GLY A 56 4.33 -4.70 9.15
N PRO A 57 3.43 -5.38 8.45
CA PRO A 57 2.26 -4.76 7.83
C PRO A 57 1.27 -4.22 8.86
N GLY A 58 0.48 -3.23 8.45
CA GLY A 58 -0.52 -2.57 9.31
C GLY A 58 0.04 -1.69 10.43
N GLN A 59 1.35 -1.43 10.44
CA GLN A 59 2.00 -0.56 11.42
C GLN A 59 2.23 0.86 10.92
N CYS A 60 1.96 1.13 9.66
CA CYS A 60 2.22 2.43 9.03
C CYS A 60 0.90 3.11 8.66
N THR A 61 0.85 4.42 8.86
CA THR A 61 -0.28 5.28 8.46
C THR A 61 0.23 6.56 7.85
N LEU A 62 -0.58 7.20 7.01
CA LEU A 62 -0.25 8.51 6.45
C LEU A 62 -0.72 9.62 7.38
N VAL A 63 0.18 10.55 7.67
CA VAL A 63 -0.13 11.79 8.38
C VAL A 63 0.28 12.98 7.52
N LYS A 64 -0.25 14.15 7.81
CA LYS A 64 0.14 15.38 7.10
C LYS A 64 1.57 15.73 7.49
N ASN A 65 2.42 16.07 6.53
CA ASN A 65 3.83 16.39 6.80
C ASN A 65 4.06 17.83 7.30
N SER A 66 2.99 18.57 7.58
CA SER A 66 3.02 19.93 8.10
C SER A 66 1.87 20.16 9.09
N CYS A 67 2.00 21.15 9.97
CA CYS A 67 1.01 21.41 11.02
C CYS A 67 -0.44 21.54 10.48
N CYS A 68 -0.62 22.17 9.32
CA CYS A 68 -1.95 22.42 8.76
C CYS A 68 -2.31 21.50 7.58
N GLY A 69 -1.31 20.84 6.97
CA GLY A 69 -1.49 20.13 5.70
C GLY A 69 -1.82 21.06 4.53
N THR A 70 -2.36 20.48 3.47
CA THR A 70 -2.82 21.20 2.29
C THR A 70 -4.34 21.45 2.33
N CYS A 71 -4.74 22.51 1.64
CA CYS A 71 -6.13 22.90 1.41
C CYS A 71 -6.74 22.25 0.16
N SER A 72 -5.99 21.40 -0.54
CA SER A 72 -6.45 20.62 -1.68
C SER A 72 -6.56 19.14 -1.32
N GLU A 73 -6.86 18.32 -2.32
CA GLU A 73 -6.57 16.89 -2.23
C GLU A 73 -5.06 16.71 -2.01
N PRO A 74 -4.62 15.94 -0.99
CA PRO A 74 -3.22 15.72 -0.71
C PRO A 74 -2.58 14.84 -1.79
N THR A 75 -1.31 15.13 -2.06
CA THR A 75 -0.41 14.30 -2.86
C THR A 75 0.59 13.60 -1.95
N LEU A 76 1.45 12.73 -2.50
CA LEU A 76 2.55 12.11 -1.75
C LEU A 76 3.47 13.15 -1.09
N ALA A 77 3.61 14.34 -1.69
CA ALA A 77 4.44 15.41 -1.13
C ALA A 77 3.79 16.14 0.06
N ASP A 78 2.52 15.87 0.37
CA ASP A 78 1.77 16.50 1.47
C ASP A 78 1.62 15.58 2.69
N VAL A 79 2.08 14.34 2.58
CA VAL A 79 1.95 13.30 3.60
C VAL A 79 3.31 12.73 3.98
N GLU A 80 3.37 12.13 5.16
CA GLU A 80 4.51 11.38 5.67
C GLU A 80 4.00 10.03 6.17
N PRO A 81 4.65 8.90 5.83
CA PRO A 81 4.31 7.62 6.40
C PRO A 81 4.93 7.50 7.81
N VAL A 82 4.09 7.32 8.82
CA VAL A 82 4.49 7.27 10.23
C VAL A 82 3.98 5.99 10.87
N HIS A 83 4.74 5.44 11.81
CA HIS A 83 4.28 4.31 12.61
C HIS A 83 3.02 4.71 13.41
N VAL A 84 1.99 3.89 13.41
CA VAL A 84 0.67 4.20 14.01
C VAL A 84 0.78 4.69 15.46
N ASP A 85 1.65 4.08 16.27
CA ASP A 85 1.88 4.48 17.68
C ASP A 85 2.70 5.77 17.86
N ARG A 86 3.23 6.36 16.79
CA ARG A 86 4.08 7.56 16.80
C ARG A 86 3.42 8.80 16.22
N VAL A 87 2.17 8.68 15.76
CA VAL A 87 1.43 9.78 15.12
C VAL A 87 1.37 11.03 16.01
N ASP A 88 1.07 10.89 17.30
CA ASP A 88 0.98 12.04 18.23
C ASP A 88 2.34 12.72 18.46
N GLU A 89 3.40 11.93 18.58
CA GLU A 89 4.77 12.43 18.71
C GLU A 89 5.20 13.17 17.44
N TYR A 90 4.91 12.60 16.27
CA TYR A 90 5.16 13.24 14.97
C TYR A 90 4.38 14.55 14.82
N ASN A 91 3.08 14.56 15.16
CA ASN A 91 2.24 15.75 15.09
C ASN A 91 2.77 16.88 15.99
N THR A 92 3.25 16.53 17.18
CA THR A 92 3.90 17.48 18.10
C THR A 92 5.23 18.00 17.52
N PHE A 93 5.98 17.13 16.83
CA PHE A 93 7.23 17.49 16.18
C PHE A 93 7.02 18.46 14.99
N VAL A 94 6.05 18.20 14.12
CA VAL A 94 5.75 19.08 12.97
C VAL A 94 4.95 20.32 13.37
N CYS A 95 4.31 20.32 14.54
CA CYS A 95 3.56 21.44 15.06
C CYS A 95 3.84 21.72 16.56
N PRO A 96 5.03 22.22 16.91
CA PRO A 96 5.41 22.49 18.30
C PRO A 96 4.61 23.65 18.92
N GLU A 97 4.18 24.62 18.10
CA GLU A 97 3.30 25.72 18.51
C GLU A 97 2.04 25.70 17.63
N PRO A 98 0.92 25.12 18.10
CA PRO A 98 -0.29 25.02 17.31
C PRO A 98 -0.88 26.41 17.07
N SER A 99 -0.69 26.92 15.86
CA SER A 99 -1.38 28.10 15.36
C SER A 99 -2.70 27.69 14.69
N ALA A 100 -3.69 28.58 14.70
CA ALA A 100 -4.95 28.30 14.02
C ALA A 100 -4.68 28.16 12.51
N CYS A 101 -4.94 26.97 11.98
CA CYS A 101 -4.80 26.73 10.55
C CYS A 101 -5.82 27.55 9.76
N PRO A 102 -5.47 28.05 8.56
CA PRO A 102 -6.41 28.74 7.69
C PRO A 102 -7.65 27.88 7.44
N ALA A 103 -8.83 28.52 7.47
CA ALA A 103 -10.06 27.84 7.10
C ALA A 103 -10.02 27.54 5.59
N CYS A 104 -9.96 26.25 5.23
CA CYS A 104 -10.03 25.80 3.86
C CYS A 104 -10.67 24.42 3.76
N ALA A 105 -11.17 24.08 2.57
CA ALA A 105 -11.82 22.81 2.30
C ALA A 105 -10.78 21.77 1.90
N GLY A 106 -10.27 20.99 2.86
CA GLY A 106 -9.47 19.80 2.54
C GLY A 106 -10.33 18.75 1.84
N ALA A 107 -9.74 18.05 0.87
CA ALA A 107 -10.34 16.84 0.28
C ALA A 107 -9.50 15.63 0.72
N PRO A 108 -10.11 14.49 1.07
CA PRO A 108 -9.35 13.26 1.27
C PRO A 108 -8.79 12.77 -0.08
N ASN A 109 -7.67 12.06 -0.04
CA ASN A 109 -7.20 11.28 -1.18
C ASN A 109 -7.22 9.79 -0.80
N PRO A 110 -8.25 9.03 -1.20
CA PRO A 110 -8.38 7.62 -0.81
C PRO A 110 -7.34 6.71 -1.49
N GLY A 111 -6.66 7.20 -2.54
CA GLY A 111 -5.66 6.46 -3.30
C GLY A 111 -4.28 6.42 -2.65
N LEU A 112 -4.00 7.31 -1.70
CA LEU A 112 -2.76 7.29 -0.94
C LEU A 112 -2.81 6.26 0.18
N PHE A 113 -1.72 5.51 0.36
CA PHE A 113 -1.59 4.56 1.46
C PHE A 113 -0.15 4.48 1.97
N ALA A 114 -0.01 4.01 3.21
CA ALA A 114 1.27 3.70 3.81
C ALA A 114 1.41 2.18 3.99
N TYR A 115 2.65 1.70 3.94
CA TYR A 115 3.00 0.30 4.18
C TYR A 115 4.39 0.19 4.79
N CYS A 116 4.69 -0.99 5.35
CA CYS A 116 6.02 -1.28 5.88
C CYS A 116 6.88 -1.94 4.80
N GLU A 117 8.00 -1.32 4.43
CA GLU A 117 8.98 -1.85 3.50
C GLU A 117 10.38 -1.81 4.11
N ALA A 118 11.06 -2.96 4.14
CA ALA A 118 12.43 -3.08 4.63
C ALA A 118 12.69 -2.45 6.03
N GLY A 119 11.70 -2.47 6.92
CA GLY A 119 11.80 -1.94 8.28
C GLY A 119 11.49 -0.45 8.42
N SER A 120 11.03 0.21 7.35
CA SER A 120 10.59 1.61 7.34
C SER A 120 9.21 1.74 6.71
N CYS A 121 8.42 2.68 7.22
CA CYS A 121 7.18 3.08 6.60
C CYS A 121 7.48 3.80 5.28
N ALA A 122 6.74 3.43 4.25
CA ALA A 122 6.78 4.00 2.92
C ALA A 122 5.37 4.39 2.50
N GLU A 123 5.25 5.36 1.62
CA GLU A 123 4.01 5.82 1.02
C GLU A 123 3.91 5.44 -0.47
N ALA A 124 2.69 5.25 -0.95
CA ALA A 124 2.42 5.08 -2.38
C ALA A 124 1.04 5.63 -2.75
N ASP A 125 0.89 5.92 -4.03
CA ASP A 125 -0.39 6.24 -4.67
C ASP A 125 -0.82 5.04 -5.52
N VAL A 126 -2.01 4.50 -5.23
CA VAL A 126 -2.56 3.36 -5.94
C VAL A 126 -2.64 3.58 -7.45
N ALA A 127 -2.87 4.82 -7.91
CA ALA A 127 -2.99 5.14 -9.33
C ALA A 127 -1.68 4.92 -10.11
N ALA A 128 -0.53 4.96 -9.43
CA ALA A 128 0.79 4.70 -10.01
C ALA A 128 1.43 3.38 -9.52
N HIS A 129 0.84 2.74 -8.51
CA HIS A 129 1.38 1.53 -7.90
C HIS A 129 1.05 0.27 -8.73
N ALA A 130 1.85 -0.80 -8.55
CA ALA A 130 1.59 -2.10 -9.17
C ALA A 130 0.22 -2.72 -8.77
N PHE A 131 -0.38 -2.24 -7.68
CA PHE A 131 -1.71 -2.67 -7.24
C PHE A 131 -2.84 -2.27 -8.18
N SER A 132 -2.65 -1.27 -9.04
CA SER A 132 -3.63 -0.90 -10.05
C SER A 132 -3.28 -1.46 -11.44
N ALA A 133 -2.16 -2.16 -11.64
CA ALA A 133 -1.76 -2.61 -12.96
C ALA A 133 -2.81 -3.53 -13.63
N CYS A 134 -3.21 -3.22 -14.86
CA CYS A 134 -4.26 -3.94 -15.59
C CYS A 134 -3.99 -4.04 -17.09
N THR A 135 -4.66 -4.98 -17.75
CA THR A 135 -4.69 -5.09 -19.22
C THR A 135 -6.08 -4.78 -19.77
N THR A 136 -7.14 -5.13 -19.03
CA THR A 136 -8.54 -4.95 -19.41
C THR A 136 -9.39 -4.50 -18.24
N ALA A 137 -10.58 -3.96 -18.52
CA ALA A 137 -11.54 -3.55 -17.49
C ALA A 137 -11.90 -4.69 -16.52
N ALA A 138 -11.90 -5.95 -16.99
CA ALA A 138 -12.23 -7.12 -16.18
C ALA A 138 -11.17 -7.44 -15.12
N ASP A 139 -9.96 -6.87 -15.24
CA ASP A 139 -8.91 -7.04 -14.24
C ASP A 139 -9.17 -6.14 -13.02
N CYS A 140 -10.00 -5.10 -13.16
CA CYS A 140 -10.17 -4.06 -12.17
C CYS A 140 -11.41 -4.26 -11.30
N THR A 141 -11.30 -3.91 -10.02
CA THR A 141 -12.41 -3.88 -9.07
C THR A 141 -12.44 -2.57 -8.31
N LEU A 142 -13.64 -2.10 -7.97
CA LEU A 142 -13.82 -0.95 -7.08
C LEU A 142 -13.65 -1.37 -5.62
N ARG A 143 -13.13 -0.44 -4.82
CA ARG A 143 -13.09 -0.49 -3.36
C ARG A 143 -13.20 0.90 -2.76
N PHE A 144 -13.55 1.01 -1.48
CA PHE A 144 -13.45 2.23 -0.69
C PHE A 144 -12.10 2.32 0.03
N GLY A 145 -11.24 3.21 -0.47
CA GLY A 145 -9.90 3.48 0.06
C GLY A 145 -8.92 2.30 0.00
N MET A 146 -7.72 2.56 0.50
CA MET A 146 -6.61 1.61 0.54
C MET A 146 -6.33 1.06 1.94
N ASN A 147 -7.24 1.30 2.89
CA ASN A 147 -7.14 0.76 4.25
C ASN A 147 -7.30 -0.78 4.24
N CYS A 148 -6.80 -1.42 5.30
CA CYS A 148 -6.94 -2.85 5.51
C CYS A 148 -8.39 -3.32 5.39
N CYS A 149 -9.30 -2.65 6.09
CA CYS A 149 -10.73 -2.94 6.00
C CYS A 149 -11.44 -1.86 5.20
N GLU A 150 -12.25 -2.31 4.26
CA GLU A 150 -13.14 -1.45 3.49
C GLU A 150 -14.40 -1.16 4.32
N PRO A 151 -14.86 0.10 4.42
CA PRO A 151 -16.15 0.38 5.00
C PRO A 151 -17.28 -0.23 4.16
N CYS A 152 -18.38 -0.64 4.80
CA CYS A 152 -19.53 -1.23 4.12
C CYS A 152 -20.25 -0.26 3.18
N ALA A 153 -20.11 1.03 3.44
CA ALA A 153 -20.69 2.12 2.67
C ALA A 153 -19.69 3.28 2.62
N GLY A 154 -19.67 3.97 1.49
CA GLY A 154 -18.82 5.12 1.22
C GLY A 154 -19.38 5.94 0.06
N GLY A 155 -18.77 7.09 -0.19
CA GLY A 155 -19.11 7.96 -1.31
C GLY A 155 -18.18 7.77 -2.51
N VAL A 156 -18.51 8.46 -3.60
CA VAL A 156 -17.62 8.58 -4.76
C VAL A 156 -16.21 9.08 -4.38
N PRO A 157 -16.03 10.06 -3.47
CA PRO A 157 -14.70 10.52 -3.07
C PRO A 157 -13.87 9.48 -2.31
N ASP A 158 -14.47 8.37 -1.88
CA ASP A 158 -13.77 7.28 -1.20
C ASP A 158 -13.38 6.15 -2.16
N LEU A 159 -13.86 6.20 -3.42
CA LEU A 159 -13.63 5.12 -4.39
C LEU A 159 -12.18 5.11 -4.88
N VAL A 160 -11.63 3.90 -4.92
CA VAL A 160 -10.39 3.57 -5.61
C VAL A 160 -10.63 2.36 -6.51
N ALA A 161 -9.78 2.20 -7.52
CA ALA A 161 -9.80 1.05 -8.40
C ALA A 161 -8.46 0.31 -8.29
N VAL A 162 -8.53 -1.00 -8.08
CA VAL A 162 -7.36 -1.87 -7.92
C VAL A 162 -7.48 -3.07 -8.84
N ALA A 163 -6.34 -3.68 -9.15
CA ALA A 163 -6.29 -4.95 -9.84
C ALA A 163 -6.78 -6.07 -8.90
N SER A 164 -7.74 -6.85 -9.37
CA SER A 164 -8.35 -7.94 -8.62
C SER A 164 -7.33 -9.01 -8.23
N SER A 165 -6.31 -9.23 -9.06
CA SER A 165 -5.19 -10.14 -8.78
C SER A 165 -4.25 -9.63 -7.68
N SER A 166 -4.23 -8.33 -7.41
CA SER A 166 -3.35 -7.70 -6.42
C SER A 166 -3.99 -7.56 -5.04
N LEU A 167 -5.28 -7.88 -4.88
CA LEU A 167 -5.99 -7.70 -3.61
C LEU A 167 -5.33 -8.42 -2.44
N GLN A 168 -4.93 -9.68 -2.61
CA GLN A 168 -4.30 -10.44 -1.53
C GLN A 168 -2.96 -9.81 -1.13
N ALA A 169 -2.11 -9.47 -2.11
CA ALA A 169 -0.82 -8.84 -1.85
C ALA A 169 -0.97 -7.47 -1.18
N MET A 170 -2.00 -6.71 -1.57
CA MET A 170 -2.35 -5.46 -0.90
C MET A 170 -2.75 -5.72 0.56
N TYR A 171 -3.65 -6.67 0.84
CA TYR A 171 -4.03 -7.01 2.23
C TYR A 171 -2.84 -7.46 3.07
N ASP A 172 -1.98 -8.33 2.54
CA ASP A 172 -0.78 -8.80 3.24
C ASP A 172 0.19 -7.66 3.59
N LEU A 173 0.12 -6.56 2.83
CA LEU A 173 0.97 -5.38 3.00
C LEU A 173 0.37 -4.33 3.96
N VAL A 174 -0.95 -4.09 3.87
CA VAL A 174 -1.63 -3.03 4.65
C VAL A 174 -2.27 -3.52 5.95
N CYS A 175 -2.55 -4.82 6.09
CA CYS A 175 -3.23 -5.37 7.26
C CYS A 175 -2.26 -5.88 8.31
N ALA A 176 -2.51 -5.52 9.56
CA ALA A 176 -1.83 -6.16 10.68
C ALA A 176 -2.22 -7.66 10.75
N PRO A 177 -1.31 -8.55 11.18
CA PRO A 177 -1.65 -9.96 11.38
C PRO A 177 -2.84 -10.10 12.33
N GLN A 178 -3.77 -11.02 12.02
CA GLN A 178 -4.98 -11.28 12.82
C GLN A 178 -6.00 -10.13 12.85
N MET A 179 -5.83 -9.08 12.05
CA MET A 179 -6.85 -8.05 11.89
C MET A 179 -8.03 -8.64 11.10
N GLY A 180 -9.18 -8.80 11.77
CA GLY A 180 -10.43 -9.18 11.14
C GLY A 180 -11.19 -7.95 10.66
N CYS A 181 -11.72 -8.00 9.44
CA CYS A 181 -12.67 -6.99 8.97
C CYS A 181 -14.10 -7.38 9.34
N PRO A 182 -14.97 -6.42 9.65
CA PRO A 182 -16.38 -6.69 9.91
C PRO A 182 -17.02 -7.36 8.67
N GLU A 183 -17.91 -8.32 8.91
CA GLU A 183 -18.64 -8.98 7.83
C GLU A 183 -19.64 -7.99 7.20
N CYS A 184 -19.26 -7.40 6.07
CA CYS A 184 -20.20 -6.72 5.21
C CYS A 184 -19.72 -6.74 3.75
N ALA A 185 -20.69 -6.71 2.84
CA ALA A 185 -20.42 -6.50 1.42
C ALA A 185 -20.44 -4.99 1.15
N PRO A 186 -19.32 -4.39 0.68
CA PRO A 186 -19.30 -3.01 0.26
C PRO A 186 -20.36 -2.77 -0.82
N ILE A 187 -21.16 -1.71 -0.67
CA ILE A 187 -22.13 -1.28 -1.68
C ILE A 187 -21.54 -0.06 -2.40
N HIS A 188 -21.03 -0.27 -3.61
CA HIS A 188 -20.50 0.81 -4.44
C HIS A 188 -21.63 1.54 -5.19
N PRO A 189 -21.53 2.87 -5.40
CA PRO A 189 -22.46 3.62 -6.25
C PRO A 189 -22.51 3.07 -7.68
N SER A 190 -23.72 2.93 -8.24
CA SER A 190 -23.92 2.28 -9.55
C SER A 190 -23.50 3.15 -10.75
N GLU A 191 -23.29 4.44 -10.50
CA GLU A 191 -22.93 5.46 -11.48
C GLU A 191 -21.43 5.43 -11.79
N TRP A 192 -20.65 4.62 -11.05
CA TRP A 192 -19.21 4.49 -11.17
C TRP A 192 -18.80 3.04 -11.33
N LYS A 193 -17.70 2.80 -12.03
CA LYS A 193 -17.11 1.48 -12.24
C LYS A 193 -15.58 1.58 -12.23
N ALA A 194 -14.92 0.44 -12.09
CA ALA A 194 -13.50 0.33 -12.35
C ALA A 194 -13.27 0.03 -13.85
N ASP A 195 -12.28 0.67 -14.46
CA ASP A 195 -11.87 0.43 -15.84
C ASP A 195 -10.35 0.50 -15.96
N CYS A 196 -9.79 -0.10 -17.02
CA CYS A 196 -8.36 -0.09 -17.26
C CYS A 196 -7.97 1.10 -18.15
N VAL A 197 -7.37 2.12 -17.54
CA VAL A 197 -7.00 3.37 -18.19
C VAL A 197 -5.49 3.51 -18.17
N ALA A 198 -4.87 3.59 -19.36
CA ALA A 198 -3.41 3.72 -19.50
C ALA A 198 -2.60 2.63 -18.74
N GLY A 199 -3.14 1.40 -18.65
CA GLY A 199 -2.49 0.28 -17.96
C GLY A 199 -2.69 0.25 -16.44
N HIS A 200 -3.48 1.18 -15.89
CA HIS A 200 -3.82 1.23 -14.48
C HIS A 200 -5.35 1.26 -14.27
N CYS A 201 -5.81 0.60 -13.23
CA CYS A 201 -7.19 0.61 -12.81
C CYS A 201 -7.56 2.01 -12.33
N ALA A 202 -8.60 2.57 -12.91
CA ALA A 202 -9.11 3.89 -12.58
C ALA A 202 -10.61 3.81 -12.31
N VAL A 203 -11.09 4.73 -11.45
CA VAL A 203 -12.51 4.93 -11.21
C VAL A 203 -13.06 5.82 -12.32
N VAL A 204 -14.06 5.34 -13.06
CA VAL A 204 -14.66 6.06 -14.19
C VAL A 204 -16.19 6.05 -14.10
N PRO A 205 -16.89 7.04 -14.70
CA PRO A 205 -18.34 6.99 -14.82
C PRO A 205 -18.81 5.72 -15.55
N ALA A 206 -19.86 5.09 -15.03
CA ALA A 206 -20.46 3.90 -15.63
C ALA A 206 -21.29 4.23 -16.87
N MET A 207 -21.81 5.45 -16.96
CA MET A 207 -22.54 5.98 -18.10
C MET A 207 -21.74 7.12 -18.76
N PRO A 208 -21.58 7.12 -20.09
CA PRO A 208 -20.89 8.19 -20.82
C PRO A 208 -21.70 9.48 -20.90
#